data_AF-A0A654BXB1-F1
#
_entry.id   AF-A0A654BXB1-F1
#
_cell.length_a   1.000
_cell.length_b   1.000
_cell.length_c   1.000
_cell.angle_alpha   90.00
_cell.angle_beta   90.00
_cell.angle_gamma   90.00
#
_symmetry.space_group_name_H-M   'P 1'
#
loop_
_entity.id
_entity.type
_entity.pdbx_description
1 polymer ?
#
loop_
_entity_poly.entity_id
_entity_poly.type
_entity_poly.pdbx_seq_one_letter_code
_entity_poly.pdbx_strand_id
1 'polypeptide(L)'
;MRYIAEGTTIILVGLFWLNGIAKRRQLHSFELFPKQMSISFMMIMAYIMALLLYMMTLTSDVVDAILSLKIDVLMQFPFILSSIAMIVLYALIIIRNMDRIWYWLVSIVMILTISMSGHAWSQSIPIWSIAIRTIHIAGMTLWLGALAYLVWYMVNNNSSERLKNIRSMLFKVNTIAVAMIIISGVLMAIDETNILAIWSNMQTWTILILVKVIGTLIMMALGLYQTTKALGKRQQVNKVTLIIELIIGIILIFVGVIMSQINIPG
;
A
#
# COMPACT_ATOMS: atom_id res chain seq x y z
N MET A 1 -10.24 -7.99 9.14
CA MET A 1 -8.95 -8.72 9.02
C MET A 1 -8.26 -8.52 7.69
N ARG A 2 -8.94 -8.71 6.54
CA ARG A 2 -8.41 -8.46 5.19
C ARG A 2 -7.55 -7.20 5.07
N TYR A 3 -8.11 -6.04 5.41
CA TYR A 3 -7.45 -4.74 5.22
C TYR A 3 -6.23 -4.53 6.10
N ILE A 4 -6.23 -5.14 7.28
CA ILE A 4 -5.08 -5.12 8.18
C ILE A 4 -3.94 -5.91 7.51
N ALA A 5 -4.22 -7.09 6.97
CA ALA A 5 -3.22 -7.91 6.28
C ALA A 5 -2.67 -7.24 5.01
N GLU A 6 -3.53 -6.68 4.16
CA GLU A 6 -3.10 -5.95 2.95
C GLU A 6 -2.31 -4.67 3.30
N GLY A 7 -2.81 -3.86 4.24
CA GLY A 7 -2.14 -2.64 4.68
C GLY A 7 -0.80 -2.90 5.35
N THR A 8 -0.71 -3.89 6.22
CA THR A 8 0.57 -4.30 6.83
C THR A 8 1.54 -4.80 5.77
N THR A 9 1.07 -5.55 4.76
CA THR A 9 1.91 -5.97 3.64
C THR A 9 2.49 -4.78 2.88
N ILE A 10 1.68 -3.77 2.54
CA ILE A 10 2.11 -2.55 1.85
C ILE A 10 3.22 -1.85 2.66
N ILE A 11 3.07 -1.73 3.97
CA ILE A 11 4.08 -1.11 4.84
C ILE A 11 5.36 -1.94 4.88
N LEU A 12 5.26 -3.26 5.06
CA LEU A 12 6.42 -4.17 5.14
C LEU A 12 7.22 -4.18 3.83
N VAL A 13 6.53 -4.28 2.69
CA VAL A 13 7.16 -4.21 1.36
C VAL A 13 7.78 -2.83 1.14
N GLY A 14 7.09 -1.76 1.55
CA GLY A 14 7.61 -0.39 1.49
C GLY A 14 8.90 -0.21 2.26
N LEU A 15 8.93 -0.68 3.52
CA LEU A 15 10.15 -0.67 4.33
C LEU A 15 11.27 -1.49 3.67
N PHE A 16 10.96 -2.65 3.10
CA PHE A 16 11.94 -3.46 2.38
C PHE A 16 12.53 -2.72 1.17
N TRP A 17 11.71 -2.06 0.34
CA TRP A 17 12.18 -1.26 -0.79
C TRP A 17 13.04 -0.07 -0.35
N LEU A 18 12.60 0.68 0.66
CA LEU A 18 13.35 1.81 1.20
C LEU A 18 14.68 1.39 1.80
N ASN A 19 14.73 0.25 2.50
CA ASN A 19 15.98 -0.34 2.98
C ASN A 19 16.93 -0.70 1.85
N GLY A 20 16.39 -1.24 0.75
CA GLY A 20 17.17 -1.53 -0.44
C GLY A 20 17.81 -0.29 -1.06
N ILE A 21 17.08 0.83 -1.09
CA ILE A 21 17.55 2.14 -1.58
C ILE A 21 18.57 2.74 -0.59
N ALA A 22 18.30 2.69 0.71
CA ALA A 22 19.17 3.19 1.77
C ALA A 22 20.54 2.49 1.77
N LYS A 23 20.54 1.15 1.62
CA LYS A 23 21.78 0.34 1.53
C LYS A 23 22.64 0.72 0.33
N ARG A 24 22.02 1.05 -0.83
CA ARG A 24 22.76 1.55 -2.01
C ARG A 24 23.43 2.91 -1.75
N ARG A 25 22.93 3.67 -0.77
CA ARG A 25 23.46 4.99 -0.37
C ARG A 25 24.32 4.94 0.90
N GLN A 26 24.72 3.75 1.36
CA GLN A 26 25.51 3.53 2.58
C GLN A 26 24.87 4.12 3.86
N LEU A 27 23.54 4.18 3.89
CA LEU A 27 22.76 4.60 5.06
C LEU A 27 22.42 3.39 5.93
N HIS A 28 22.14 3.61 7.22
CA HIS A 28 21.71 2.53 8.11
C HIS A 28 20.46 1.83 7.57
N SER A 29 20.58 0.54 7.27
CA SER A 29 19.48 -0.28 6.76
C SER A 29 19.03 -1.27 7.83
N PHE A 30 17.77 -1.68 7.75
CA PHE A 30 17.23 -2.75 8.58
C PHE A 30 17.30 -4.08 7.83
N GLU A 31 17.25 -5.17 8.58
CA GLU A 31 17.11 -6.52 8.04
C GLU A 31 15.71 -7.06 8.34
N LEU A 32 14.72 -6.67 7.52
CA LEU A 32 13.33 -7.17 7.63
C LEU A 32 13.20 -8.58 7.02
N PHE A 33 13.31 -8.70 5.70
CA PHE A 33 13.31 -9.98 4.99
C PHE A 33 14.74 -10.35 4.55
N PRO A 34 15.16 -11.63 4.60
CA PRO A 34 14.46 -12.85 5.08
C PRO A 34 14.74 -13.21 6.57
N LYS A 35 15.44 -12.35 7.31
CA LYS A 35 15.94 -12.70 8.66
C LYS A 35 14.84 -12.74 9.73
N GLN A 36 13.78 -11.93 9.60
CA GLN A 36 12.66 -11.90 10.56
C GLN A 36 11.52 -12.84 10.13
N MET A 37 11.79 -14.15 10.21
CA MET A 37 10.84 -15.23 9.89
C MET A 37 9.49 -15.07 10.60
N SER A 38 9.52 -14.61 11.85
CA SER A 38 8.31 -14.42 12.66
C SER A 38 7.31 -13.48 12.01
N ILE A 39 7.76 -12.40 11.36
CA ILE A 39 6.87 -11.47 10.66
C ILE A 39 6.20 -12.16 9.49
N SER A 40 6.95 -12.94 8.70
CA SER A 40 6.39 -13.67 7.55
C SER A 40 5.33 -14.69 8.00
N PHE A 41 5.59 -15.42 9.09
CA PHE A 41 4.61 -16.35 9.67
C PHE A 41 3.38 -15.62 10.23
N MET A 42 3.55 -14.49 10.92
CA MET A 42 2.42 -13.67 11.38
C MET A 42 1.56 -13.20 10.21
N MET A 43 2.17 -12.80 9.10
CA MET A 43 1.45 -12.39 7.90
C MET A 43 0.71 -13.56 7.24
N ILE A 44 1.34 -14.73 7.13
CA ILE A 44 0.68 -15.96 6.65
C ILE A 44 -0.56 -16.26 7.51
N MET A 45 -0.42 -16.24 8.84
CA MET A 45 -1.54 -16.47 9.76
C MET A 45 -2.63 -15.40 9.63
N ALA A 46 -2.26 -14.13 9.42
CA ALA A 46 -3.22 -13.05 9.19
C ALA A 46 -4.03 -13.26 7.91
N TYR A 47 -3.39 -13.71 6.81
CA TYR A 47 -4.08 -14.04 5.56
C TYR A 47 -4.94 -15.30 5.67
N ILE A 48 -4.47 -16.34 6.38
CA ILE A 48 -5.30 -17.53 6.68
C ILE A 48 -6.54 -17.13 7.47
N MET A 49 -6.38 -16.34 8.52
CA MET A 49 -7.51 -15.85 9.33
C MET A 49 -8.46 -14.98 8.50
N ALA A 50 -7.93 -14.08 7.66
CA ALA A 50 -8.76 -13.27 6.78
C ALA A 50 -9.54 -14.12 5.77
N LEU A 51 -8.92 -15.15 5.22
CA LEU A 51 -9.55 -16.09 4.30
C LEU A 51 -10.66 -16.90 5.00
N LEU A 52 -10.39 -17.45 6.18
CA LEU A 52 -11.38 -18.20 6.96
C LEU A 52 -12.60 -17.34 7.30
N LEU A 53 -12.38 -16.13 7.81
CA LEU A 53 -13.48 -15.21 8.12
C LEU A 53 -14.29 -14.85 6.88
N TYR A 54 -13.67 -14.72 5.71
CA TYR A 54 -14.38 -14.48 4.46
C TYR A 54 -15.20 -15.69 4.04
N MET A 55 -14.64 -16.90 4.10
CA MET A 55 -15.36 -18.14 3.79
C MET A 55 -16.60 -18.34 4.67
N MET A 56 -16.55 -17.92 5.94
CA MET A 56 -17.71 -17.98 6.85
C MET A 56 -18.86 -17.05 6.44
N THR A 57 -18.62 -16.08 5.55
CA THR A 57 -19.68 -15.20 5.01
C THR A 57 -20.36 -15.77 3.76
N LEU A 58 -19.82 -16.84 3.19
CA LEU A 58 -20.35 -17.51 1.99
C LEU A 58 -21.34 -18.61 2.38
N THR A 59 -22.23 -18.97 1.45
CA THR A 59 -23.14 -20.10 1.63
C THR A 59 -22.37 -21.44 1.58
N SER A 60 -22.89 -22.47 2.24
CA SER A 60 -22.28 -23.81 2.28
C SER A 60 -21.96 -24.36 0.89
N ASP A 61 -22.88 -24.19 -0.06
CA ASP A 61 -22.71 -24.69 -1.43
C ASP A 61 -21.53 -24.05 -2.16
N VAL A 62 -21.29 -22.75 -1.90
CA VAL A 62 -20.16 -22.01 -2.47
C VAL A 62 -18.86 -22.44 -1.79
N VAL A 63 -18.87 -22.62 -0.46
CA VAL A 63 -17.71 -23.11 0.29
C VAL A 63 -17.29 -24.49 -0.20
N ASP A 64 -18.23 -25.41 -0.38
CA ASP A 64 -17.96 -26.77 -0.87
C ASP A 64 -17.43 -26.75 -2.31
N ALA A 65 -17.95 -25.86 -3.16
CA ALA A 65 -17.43 -25.66 -4.51
C ALA A 65 -15.99 -25.13 -4.53
N ILE A 66 -15.64 -24.24 -3.60
CA ILE A 66 -14.27 -23.72 -3.43
C ILE A 66 -13.34 -24.82 -2.91
N LEU A 67 -13.76 -25.59 -1.89
CA LEU A 67 -12.97 -26.68 -1.32
C LEU A 67 -12.75 -27.83 -2.31
N SER A 68 -13.71 -28.06 -3.21
CA SER A 68 -13.57 -29.00 -4.34
C SER A 68 -12.79 -28.44 -5.52
N LEU A 69 -12.19 -27.25 -5.39
CA LEU A 69 -11.33 -26.61 -6.38
C LEU A 69 -12.01 -26.41 -7.75
N LYS A 70 -13.32 -26.13 -7.77
CA LYS A 70 -14.01 -25.76 -9.02
C LYS A 70 -13.50 -24.41 -9.51
N ILE A 71 -12.74 -24.43 -10.60
CA ILE A 71 -12.04 -23.27 -11.17
C ILE A 71 -13.03 -22.15 -11.52
N ASP A 72 -14.18 -22.51 -12.09
CA ASP A 72 -15.22 -21.54 -12.50
C ASP A 72 -15.78 -20.74 -11.32
N VAL A 73 -15.85 -21.35 -10.14
CA VAL A 73 -16.31 -20.69 -8.91
C VAL A 73 -15.16 -19.90 -8.29
N LEU A 74 -13.95 -20.44 -8.26
CA LEU A 74 -12.79 -19.77 -7.66
C LEU A 74 -12.46 -18.44 -8.36
N MET A 75 -12.59 -18.39 -9.68
CA MET A 75 -12.38 -17.17 -10.48
C MET A 75 -13.38 -16.05 -10.15
N GLN A 76 -14.55 -16.39 -9.60
CA GLN A 76 -15.56 -15.41 -9.16
C GLN A 76 -15.21 -14.76 -7.82
N PHE A 77 -14.22 -15.30 -7.09
CA PHE A 77 -13.78 -14.77 -5.80
C PHE A 77 -12.32 -14.30 -5.84
N PRO A 78 -12.02 -13.14 -6.49
CA PRO A 78 -10.67 -12.59 -6.58
C PRO A 78 -9.95 -12.46 -5.23
N PHE A 79 -10.69 -12.18 -4.16
CA PHE A 79 -10.12 -12.08 -2.82
C PHE A 79 -9.54 -13.40 -2.33
N ILE A 80 -10.22 -14.54 -2.56
CA ILE A 80 -9.74 -15.87 -2.16
C ILE A 80 -8.45 -16.19 -2.90
N LEU A 81 -8.45 -15.99 -4.22
CA LEU A 81 -7.28 -16.23 -5.06
C LEU A 81 -6.08 -15.37 -4.61
N SER A 82 -6.30 -14.07 -4.37
CA SER A 82 -5.27 -13.17 -3.89
C SER A 82 -4.73 -13.56 -2.50
N SER A 83 -5.59 -14.05 -1.60
CA SER A 83 -5.18 -14.48 -0.26
C SER A 83 -4.30 -15.72 -0.31
N ILE A 84 -4.68 -16.71 -1.12
CA ILE A 84 -3.88 -17.91 -1.36
C ILE A 84 -2.52 -17.53 -1.98
N ALA A 85 -2.52 -16.67 -3.00
CA ALA A 85 -1.30 -16.19 -3.63
C ALA A 85 -0.40 -15.46 -2.63
N MET A 86 -0.95 -14.59 -1.77
CA MET A 86 -0.20 -13.90 -0.73
C MET A 86 0.43 -14.86 0.29
N ILE A 87 -0.29 -15.91 0.72
CA ILE A 87 0.24 -16.95 1.61
C ILE A 87 1.46 -17.63 0.96
N VAL A 88 1.34 -18.01 -0.32
CA VAL A 88 2.44 -18.62 -1.07
C VAL A 88 3.61 -17.65 -1.22
N LEU A 89 3.39 -16.39 -1.55
CA LEU A 89 4.45 -15.39 -1.71
C LEU A 89 5.20 -15.13 -0.41
N TYR A 90 4.51 -15.08 0.74
CA TYR A 90 5.17 -15.01 2.04
C TYR A 90 5.97 -16.28 2.36
N ALA A 91 5.48 -17.47 1.96
CA ALA A 91 6.27 -18.70 2.06
C ALA A 91 7.53 -18.67 1.18
N LEU A 92 7.44 -18.08 -0.02
CA LEU A 92 8.60 -17.91 -0.93
C LEU A 92 9.62 -16.89 -0.40
N ILE A 93 9.18 -15.85 0.31
CA ILE A 93 10.09 -14.85 0.90
C ILE A 93 10.89 -15.41 2.08
N ILE A 94 10.37 -16.47 2.72
CA ILE A 94 11.02 -17.18 3.83
C ILE A 94 12.25 -17.97 3.36
N ILE A 95 12.30 -18.40 2.09
CA ILE A 95 13.39 -19.20 1.54
C ILE A 95 14.71 -18.44 1.72
N ARG A 96 15.63 -19.04 2.47
CA ARG A 96 16.93 -18.45 2.82
C ARG A 96 17.95 -18.66 1.70
N ASN A 97 18.99 -17.83 1.70
CA ASN A 97 20.13 -17.89 0.77
C ASN A 97 19.78 -17.73 -0.71
N MET A 98 18.67 -17.05 -1.03
CA MET A 98 18.37 -16.66 -2.40
C MET A 98 19.08 -15.35 -2.77
N ASP A 99 19.27 -15.12 -4.06
CA ASP A 99 19.82 -13.87 -4.56
C ASP A 99 18.96 -12.66 -4.19
N ARG A 100 19.59 -11.50 -4.03
CA ARG A 100 18.89 -10.26 -3.69
C ARG A 100 17.72 -9.95 -4.64
N ILE A 101 17.84 -10.33 -5.91
CA ILE A 101 16.82 -10.10 -6.92
C ILE A 101 15.54 -10.90 -6.67
N TRP A 102 15.65 -12.09 -6.07
CA TRP A 102 14.51 -12.94 -5.70
C TRP A 102 13.54 -12.19 -4.79
N TYR A 103 14.06 -11.61 -3.70
CA TYR A 103 13.24 -10.89 -2.73
C TYR A 103 12.58 -9.63 -3.34
N TRP A 104 13.28 -8.96 -4.27
CA TRP A 104 12.69 -7.85 -5.03
C TRP A 104 11.54 -8.32 -5.92
N LEU A 105 11.74 -9.39 -6.69
CA LEU A 105 10.72 -9.95 -7.56
C LEU A 105 9.49 -10.38 -6.77
N VAL A 106 9.67 -11.17 -5.69
CA VAL A 106 8.56 -11.60 -4.82
C VAL A 106 7.80 -10.40 -4.28
N SER A 107 8.50 -9.36 -3.80
CA SER A 107 7.85 -8.15 -3.26
C SER A 107 7.04 -7.37 -4.32
N ILE A 108 7.49 -7.33 -5.57
CA ILE A 108 6.75 -6.71 -6.68
C ILE A 108 5.49 -7.54 -6.99
N VAL A 109 5.62 -8.86 -7.04
CA VAL A 109 4.50 -9.77 -7.29
C VAL A 109 3.47 -9.69 -6.15
N MET A 110 3.89 -9.45 -4.91
CA MET A 110 2.96 -9.20 -3.79
C MET A 110 2.12 -7.94 -4.02
N ILE A 111 2.73 -6.83 -4.46
CA ILE A 111 1.99 -5.59 -4.79
C ILE A 111 1.01 -5.82 -5.95
N LEU A 112 1.44 -6.54 -6.98
CA LEU A 112 0.58 -6.93 -8.09
C LEU A 112 -0.61 -7.79 -7.61
N THR A 113 -0.36 -8.74 -6.72
CA THR A 113 -1.39 -9.62 -6.14
C THR A 113 -2.44 -8.84 -5.37
N ILE A 114 -2.03 -7.86 -4.54
CA ILE A 114 -2.97 -6.97 -3.82
C ILE A 114 -3.79 -6.15 -4.81
N SER A 115 -3.19 -5.70 -5.92
CA SER A 115 -3.94 -4.94 -6.94
C SER A 115 -5.07 -5.76 -7.57
N MET A 116 -4.91 -7.08 -7.67
CA MET A 116 -5.89 -7.99 -8.27
C MET A 116 -7.01 -8.42 -7.31
N SER A 117 -6.92 -8.12 -6.00
CA SER A 117 -7.86 -8.64 -4.99
C SER A 117 -9.27 -8.01 -5.02
N GLY A 118 -9.52 -7.02 -5.89
CA GLY A 118 -10.78 -6.25 -5.96
C GLY A 118 -11.53 -6.35 -7.29
N HIS A 119 -12.51 -5.46 -7.48
CA HIS A 119 -13.38 -5.35 -8.66
C HIS A 119 -12.67 -4.91 -9.96
N ALA A 120 -11.34 -4.90 -10.00
CA ALA A 120 -10.60 -4.56 -11.22
C ALA A 120 -10.91 -5.52 -12.38
N TRP A 121 -11.33 -6.75 -12.06
CA TRP A 121 -11.76 -7.75 -13.04
C TRP A 121 -13.12 -7.47 -13.69
N SER A 122 -13.98 -6.67 -13.05
CA SER A 122 -15.29 -6.30 -13.59
C SER A 122 -15.28 -4.99 -14.37
N GLN A 123 -14.11 -4.36 -14.56
CA GLN A 123 -13.97 -3.14 -15.33
C GLN A 123 -13.94 -3.42 -16.85
N SER A 124 -14.23 -2.40 -17.65
CA SER A 124 -14.30 -2.50 -19.11
C SER A 124 -12.99 -3.00 -19.74
N ILE A 125 -11.84 -2.59 -19.19
CA ILE A 125 -10.51 -3.04 -19.60
C ILE A 125 -9.74 -3.51 -18.35
N PRO A 126 -9.89 -4.78 -17.93
CA PRO A 126 -9.34 -5.27 -16.66
C PRO A 126 -7.82 -5.10 -16.52
N ILE A 127 -7.07 -5.32 -17.60
CA ILE A 127 -5.59 -5.24 -17.61
C ILE A 127 -5.13 -3.80 -17.34
N TRP A 128 -5.82 -2.82 -17.92
CA TRP A 128 -5.51 -1.40 -17.72
C TRP A 128 -5.79 -0.97 -16.28
N SER A 129 -6.94 -1.38 -15.75
CA SER A 129 -7.34 -1.09 -14.37
C SER A 129 -6.36 -1.70 -13.34
N ILE A 130 -5.95 -2.96 -13.55
CA ILE A 130 -4.94 -3.64 -12.72
C ILE A 130 -3.59 -2.91 -12.79
N ALA A 131 -3.17 -2.46 -13.99
CA ALA A 131 -1.90 -1.75 -14.15
C ALA A 131 -1.90 -0.41 -13.39
N ILE A 132 -2.94 0.41 -13.56
CA ILE A 132 -3.07 1.68 -12.82
C ILE A 132 -3.11 1.42 -11.31
N ARG A 133 -3.81 0.37 -10.88
CA ARG A 133 -3.90 -0.04 -9.48
C ARG A 133 -2.59 -0.51 -8.89
N THR A 134 -1.81 -1.25 -9.65
CA THR A 134 -0.46 -1.65 -9.26
C THR A 134 0.42 -0.42 -9.08
N ILE A 135 0.37 0.56 -10.00
CA ILE A 135 1.13 1.82 -9.90
C ILE A 135 0.70 2.61 -8.66
N HIS A 136 -0.60 2.72 -8.40
CA HIS A 136 -1.12 3.43 -7.23
C HIS A 136 -0.65 2.79 -5.92
N ILE A 137 -0.79 1.46 -5.80
CA ILE A 137 -0.35 0.72 -4.60
C ILE A 137 1.17 0.78 -4.45
N ALA A 138 1.94 0.70 -5.54
CA ALA A 138 3.39 0.88 -5.50
C ALA A 138 3.77 2.28 -5.00
N GLY A 139 3.04 3.32 -5.43
CA GLY A 139 3.16 4.67 -4.91
C GLY A 139 2.89 4.72 -3.40
N MET A 140 1.77 4.16 -2.93
CA MET A 140 1.44 4.06 -1.50
C MET A 140 2.51 3.29 -0.70
N THR A 141 3.05 2.21 -1.28
CA THR A 141 4.10 1.37 -0.71
C THR A 141 5.38 2.18 -0.48
N LEU A 142 5.84 2.92 -1.49
CA LEU A 142 7.01 3.79 -1.38
C LEU A 142 6.78 4.93 -0.37
N TRP A 143 5.60 5.52 -0.41
CA TRP A 143 5.22 6.64 0.44
C TRP A 143 5.18 6.25 1.92
N LEU A 144 4.46 5.17 2.27
CA LEU A 144 4.40 4.66 3.64
C LEU A 144 5.72 4.09 4.11
N GLY A 145 6.45 3.39 3.24
CA GLY A 145 7.79 2.91 3.53
C GLY A 145 8.74 4.05 3.90
N ALA A 146 8.67 5.19 3.19
CA ALA A 146 9.48 6.37 3.47
C ALA A 146 9.13 7.00 4.82
N LEU A 147 7.84 7.12 5.14
CA LEU A 147 7.37 7.62 6.43
C LEU A 147 7.80 6.71 7.59
N ALA A 148 7.59 5.40 7.46
CA ALA A 148 7.95 4.43 8.49
C ALA A 148 9.47 4.40 8.73
N TYR A 149 10.27 4.48 7.67
CA TYR A 149 11.73 4.58 7.76
C TYR A 149 12.18 5.85 8.50
N LEU A 150 11.53 6.99 8.23
CA LEU A 150 11.84 8.26 8.87
C LEU A 150 11.51 8.27 10.36
N VAL A 151 10.37 7.71 10.75
CA VAL A 151 9.98 7.55 12.16
C VAL A 151 11.02 6.75 12.92
N TRP A 152 11.41 5.60 12.40
CA TRP A 152 12.46 4.78 13.03
C TRP A 152 13.79 5.53 13.14
N TYR A 153 14.22 6.20 12.07
CA TYR A 153 15.48 6.94 12.09
C TYR A 153 15.48 8.02 13.19
N MET A 154 14.36 8.72 13.38
CA MET A 154 14.23 9.72 14.44
C MET A 154 14.20 9.14 15.85
N VAL A 155 13.67 7.92 16.03
CA VAL A 155 13.63 7.24 17.33
C VAL A 155 15.00 6.68 17.71
N ASN A 156 15.73 6.13 16.73
CA ASN A 156 16.90 5.32 17.02
C ASN A 156 18.24 6.07 16.87
N ASN A 157 18.29 7.20 16.16
CA ASN A 157 19.52 7.94 15.90
C ASN A 157 19.44 9.43 16.29
N ASN A 158 20.35 9.86 17.17
CA ASN A 158 20.51 11.26 17.59
C ASN A 158 21.47 12.10 16.71
N SER A 159 22.05 11.52 15.66
CA SER A 159 23.05 12.18 14.80
C SER A 159 22.40 13.08 13.74
N SER A 160 22.61 14.39 13.89
CA SER A 160 22.13 15.45 12.99
C SER A 160 22.85 15.48 11.63
N GLU A 161 24.08 14.97 11.55
CA GLU A 161 24.93 15.08 10.36
C GLU A 161 24.50 14.14 9.21
N ARG A 162 24.06 12.91 9.53
CA ARG A 162 23.51 11.95 8.53
C ARG A 162 22.10 12.28 8.06
N LEU A 163 21.43 13.20 8.75
CA LEU A 163 20.04 13.56 8.49
C LEU A 163 19.87 14.23 7.12
N LYS A 164 20.88 14.96 6.63
CA LYS A 164 20.82 15.63 5.31
C LYS A 164 20.72 14.64 4.15
N ASN A 165 21.52 13.57 4.18
CA ASN A 165 21.51 12.54 3.12
C ASN A 165 20.23 11.71 3.15
N ILE A 166 19.72 11.38 4.34
CA ILE A 166 18.45 10.67 4.50
C ILE A 166 17.29 11.54 4.02
N ARG A 167 17.26 12.82 4.38
CA ARG A 167 16.24 13.76 3.90
C ARG A 167 16.25 13.88 2.38
N SER A 168 17.42 14.02 1.75
CA SER A 168 17.49 14.10 0.28
C SER A 168 16.99 12.81 -0.39
N MET A 169 17.32 11.64 0.17
CA MET A 169 16.79 10.36 -0.32
C MET A 169 15.28 10.29 -0.17
N LEU A 170 14.77 10.53 1.03
CA LEU A 170 13.34 10.44 1.34
C LEU A 170 12.54 11.45 0.53
N PHE A 171 13.04 12.67 0.35
CA PHE A 171 12.38 13.68 -0.48
C PHE A 171 12.22 13.19 -1.93
N LYS A 172 13.29 12.66 -2.55
CA LYS A 172 13.21 12.13 -3.92
C LYS A 172 12.21 10.98 -4.03
N VAL A 173 12.24 10.04 -3.08
CA VAL A 173 11.32 8.89 -3.07
C VAL A 173 9.87 9.36 -2.86
N ASN A 174 9.65 10.29 -1.93
CA ASN A 174 8.33 10.82 -1.59
C ASN A 174 7.73 11.60 -2.77
N THR A 175 8.52 12.42 -3.47
CA THR A 175 8.06 13.14 -4.67
C THR A 175 7.64 12.17 -5.77
N ILE A 176 8.42 11.12 -6.03
CA ILE A 176 8.06 10.09 -7.02
C ILE A 176 6.79 9.35 -6.58
N ALA A 177 6.71 8.96 -5.31
CA ALA A 177 5.57 8.24 -4.76
C ALA A 177 4.27 9.06 -4.87
N VAL A 178 4.32 10.34 -4.49
CA VAL A 178 3.18 11.25 -4.61
C VAL A 178 2.77 11.44 -6.07
N ALA A 179 3.73 11.65 -6.99
CA ALA A 179 3.43 11.75 -8.41
C ALA A 179 2.74 10.48 -8.95
N MET A 180 3.23 9.29 -8.58
CA MET A 180 2.60 8.01 -8.92
C MET A 180 1.17 7.95 -8.37
N ILE A 181 0.95 8.26 -7.09
CA ILE A 181 -0.37 8.22 -6.43
C ILE A 181 -1.37 9.16 -7.12
N ILE A 182 -0.95 10.39 -7.45
CA ILE A 182 -1.84 11.38 -8.08
C ILE A 182 -2.20 10.95 -9.50
N ILE A 183 -1.21 10.68 -10.34
CA ILE A 183 -1.44 10.33 -11.74
C ILE A 183 -2.32 9.08 -11.81
N SER A 184 -1.97 8.03 -11.05
CA SER A 184 -2.78 6.81 -11.02
C SER A 184 -4.15 7.01 -10.38
N GLY A 185 -4.27 7.84 -9.35
CA GLY A 185 -5.55 8.13 -8.70
C GLY A 185 -6.53 8.88 -9.61
N VAL A 186 -6.03 9.83 -10.42
CA VAL A 186 -6.83 10.50 -11.45
C VAL A 186 -7.25 9.51 -12.52
N LEU A 187 -6.33 8.67 -13.01
CA LEU A 187 -6.65 7.65 -14.00
C LEU A 187 -7.67 6.63 -13.49
N MET A 188 -7.57 6.20 -12.23
CA MET A 188 -8.58 5.35 -11.59
C MET A 188 -9.95 6.00 -11.53
N ALA A 189 -10.03 7.28 -11.16
CA ALA A 189 -11.31 7.98 -11.09
C ALA A 189 -11.97 8.05 -12.47
N ILE A 190 -11.19 8.25 -13.54
CA ILE A 190 -11.70 8.24 -14.91
C ILE A 190 -12.14 6.83 -15.33
N ASP A 191 -11.40 5.79 -14.95
CA ASP A 191 -11.69 4.39 -15.31
C ASP A 191 -12.91 3.84 -14.54
N GLU A 192 -13.02 4.17 -13.25
CA GLU A 192 -14.05 3.62 -12.36
C GLU A 192 -15.35 4.44 -12.36
N THR A 193 -15.38 5.68 -12.89
CA THR A 193 -16.61 6.49 -12.89
C THR A 193 -16.99 7.22 -14.16
N ASN A 194 -18.29 7.25 -14.39
CA ASN A 194 -18.92 8.21 -15.30
C ASN A 194 -18.96 9.59 -14.62
N ILE A 195 -18.14 10.53 -15.09
CA ILE A 195 -18.00 11.90 -14.54
C ILE A 195 -19.35 12.62 -14.35
N LEU A 196 -20.35 12.29 -15.17
CA LEU A 196 -21.71 12.83 -15.08
C LEU A 196 -22.51 12.29 -13.89
N ALA A 197 -22.27 11.03 -13.47
CA ALA A 197 -22.95 10.40 -12.33
C ALA A 197 -22.49 10.96 -10.98
N ILE A 198 -21.26 11.48 -10.91
CA ILE A 198 -20.67 12.12 -9.71
C ILE A 198 -21.48 13.37 -9.29
N TRP A 199 -21.99 14.11 -10.29
CA TRP A 199 -22.74 15.35 -10.07
C TRP A 199 -24.23 15.11 -9.80
N SER A 200 -24.81 14.04 -10.34
CA SER A 200 -26.25 13.78 -10.23
C SER A 200 -26.65 13.06 -8.95
N ASN A 201 -25.75 12.32 -8.29
CA ASN A 201 -26.03 11.57 -7.07
C ASN A 201 -24.96 11.82 -5.99
N MET A 202 -25.27 12.72 -5.04
CA MET A 202 -24.43 12.97 -3.85
C MET A 202 -24.54 11.80 -2.85
N GLN A 203 -23.98 10.64 -3.21
CA GLN A 203 -23.91 9.46 -2.34
C GLN A 203 -22.64 9.49 -1.46
N THR A 204 -22.60 8.65 -0.43
CA THR A 204 -21.46 8.47 0.50
C THR A 204 -20.13 8.29 -0.25
N TRP A 205 -20.16 7.64 -1.42
CA TRP A 205 -19.00 7.44 -2.28
C TRP A 205 -18.37 8.77 -2.78
N THR A 206 -19.18 9.73 -3.25
CA THR A 206 -18.72 11.06 -3.71
C THR A 206 -18.08 11.87 -2.57
N ILE A 207 -18.66 11.80 -1.36
CA ILE A 207 -18.11 12.45 -0.16
C ILE A 207 -16.74 11.88 0.19
N LEU A 208 -16.59 10.55 0.15
CA LEU A 208 -15.29 9.93 0.42
C LEU A 208 -14.25 10.35 -0.62
N ILE A 209 -14.62 10.52 -1.90
CA ILE A 209 -13.67 10.96 -2.94
C ILE A 209 -13.19 12.36 -2.66
N LEU A 210 -14.11 13.24 -2.30
CA LEU A 210 -13.79 14.59 -1.88
C LEU A 210 -12.85 14.60 -0.67
N VAL A 211 -13.10 13.77 0.34
CA VAL A 211 -12.19 13.62 1.49
C VAL A 211 -10.82 13.10 1.06
N LYS A 212 -10.75 12.15 0.14
CA LYS A 212 -9.49 11.59 -0.36
C LYS A 212 -8.69 12.63 -1.16
N VAL A 213 -9.35 13.41 -2.02
CA VAL A 213 -8.73 14.49 -2.79
C VAL A 213 -8.29 15.64 -1.88
N ILE A 214 -9.16 16.13 -1.01
CA ILE A 214 -8.83 17.23 -0.08
C ILE A 214 -7.71 16.79 0.87
N GLY A 215 -7.81 15.60 1.46
CA GLY A 215 -6.80 15.11 2.38
C GLY A 215 -5.45 14.91 1.70
N THR A 216 -5.40 14.38 0.47
CA THR A 216 -4.13 14.28 -0.29
C THR A 216 -3.54 15.65 -0.61
N LEU A 217 -4.35 16.66 -0.93
CA LEU A 217 -3.90 18.04 -1.11
C LEU A 217 -3.34 18.66 0.19
N ILE A 218 -3.99 18.45 1.33
CA ILE A 218 -3.49 18.88 2.65
C ILE A 218 -2.16 18.20 2.95
N MET A 219 -2.06 16.89 2.72
CA MET A 219 -0.82 16.14 2.92
C MET A 219 0.33 16.65 2.05
N MET A 220 0.06 16.94 0.77
CA MET A 220 1.04 17.54 -0.13
C MET A 220 1.47 18.92 0.35
N ALA A 221 0.54 19.77 0.76
CA ALA A 221 0.84 21.10 1.27
C ALA A 221 1.72 21.02 2.54
N LEU A 222 1.43 20.08 3.45
CA LEU A 222 2.24 19.83 4.64
C LEU A 222 3.62 19.29 4.30
N GLY A 223 3.73 18.34 3.38
CA GLY A 223 5.01 17.78 2.92
C GLY A 223 5.88 18.83 2.22
N LEU A 224 5.30 19.67 1.36
CA LEU A 224 5.96 20.79 0.69
C LEU A 224 6.37 21.89 1.68
N TYR A 225 5.49 22.25 2.61
CA TYR A 225 5.77 23.24 3.66
C TYR A 225 6.92 22.78 4.57
N GLN A 226 6.90 21.52 4.99
CA GLN A 226 8.00 20.94 5.75
C GLN A 226 9.29 20.91 4.94
N THR A 227 9.23 20.56 3.66
CA THR A 227 10.41 20.52 2.78
C THR A 227 11.01 21.90 2.61
N THR A 228 10.21 22.91 2.28
CA THR A 228 10.66 24.30 2.09
C THR A 228 11.20 24.92 3.37
N LYS A 229 10.53 24.69 4.52
CA LYS A 229 10.98 25.16 5.82
C LYS A 229 12.23 24.42 6.33
N ALA A 230 12.38 23.14 6.01
CA ALA A 230 13.55 22.33 6.36
C ALA A 230 14.77 22.58 5.45
N LEU A 231 14.54 23.04 4.21
CA LEU A 231 15.58 23.57 3.32
C LEU A 231 16.00 25.01 3.71
N GLY A 232 15.12 25.74 4.39
CA GLY A 232 15.43 27.02 5.04
C GLY A 232 16.18 26.91 6.37
N LYS A 233 16.73 28.05 6.82
CA LYS A 233 17.72 28.34 7.90
C LYS A 233 17.75 27.53 9.22
N ARG A 234 16.88 26.54 9.48
CA ARG A 234 16.79 25.87 10.81
C ARG A 234 17.07 24.38 10.88
N GLN A 235 17.35 23.66 9.77
CA GLN A 235 17.76 22.23 9.78
C GLN A 235 16.93 21.26 10.67
N GLN A 236 15.78 21.64 11.21
CA GLN A 236 14.98 20.83 12.11
C GLN A 236 13.64 20.50 11.47
N VAL A 237 13.32 19.21 11.41
CA VAL A 237 12.01 18.71 11.01
C VAL A 237 11.14 18.70 12.26
N ASN A 238 9.94 19.27 12.17
CA ASN A 238 9.04 19.33 13.31
C ASN A 238 8.41 17.95 13.54
N LYS A 239 8.79 17.29 14.64
CA LYS A 239 8.30 15.95 15.01
C LYS A 239 6.77 15.88 15.05
N VAL A 240 6.12 16.94 15.53
CA VAL A 240 4.66 17.01 15.65
C VAL A 240 3.99 17.01 14.27
N THR A 241 4.51 17.80 13.33
CA THR A 241 3.96 17.87 11.97
C THR A 241 4.11 16.54 11.24
N LEU A 242 5.19 15.80 11.51
CA LEU A 242 5.42 14.49 10.91
C LEU A 242 4.48 13.41 11.44
N ILE A 243 4.20 13.43 12.74
CA ILE A 243 3.21 12.55 13.36
C ILE A 243 1.82 12.86 12.80
N ILE A 244 1.48 14.15 12.65
CA ILE A 244 0.21 14.58 12.03
C ILE A 244 0.14 14.08 10.58
N GLU A 245 1.22 14.19 9.81
CA GLU A 245 1.29 13.68 8.43
C GLU A 245 1.06 12.16 8.39
N LEU A 246 1.69 11.41 9.29
CA LEU A 246 1.46 9.96 9.40
C LEU A 246 0.01 9.63 9.76
N ILE A 247 -0.59 10.35 10.72
CA ILE A 247 -1.98 10.14 11.13
C ILE A 247 -2.94 10.43 9.97
N ILE A 248 -2.77 11.55 9.26
CA ILE A 248 -3.57 11.89 8.09
C ILE A 248 -3.41 10.83 7.00
N GLY A 249 -2.19 10.31 6.82
CA GLY A 249 -1.91 9.21 5.90
C GLY A 249 -2.66 7.92 6.21
N ILE A 250 -2.62 7.52 7.48
CA ILE A 250 -3.37 6.35 7.97
C ILE A 250 -4.87 6.55 7.76
N ILE A 251 -5.39 7.76 8.07
CA ILE A 251 -6.80 8.10 7.85
C ILE A 251 -7.15 8.00 6.35
N LEU A 252 -6.31 8.52 5.45
CA LEU A 252 -6.55 8.47 4.01
C LEU A 252 -6.53 7.05 3.44
N ILE A 253 -5.65 6.19 3.94
CA ILE A 253 -5.65 4.75 3.62
C ILE A 253 -6.96 4.13 4.08
N PHE A 254 -7.39 4.44 5.30
CA PHE A 254 -8.64 3.92 5.85
C PHE A 254 -9.86 4.38 5.04
N VAL A 255 -9.90 5.65 4.61
CA VAL A 255 -10.92 6.19 3.70
C VAL A 255 -10.90 5.47 2.35
N GLY A 256 -9.72 5.24 1.77
CA GLY A 256 -9.58 4.47 0.53
C GLY A 256 -10.05 3.02 0.67
N VAL A 257 -9.80 2.41 1.82
CA VAL A 257 -10.30 1.08 2.18
C VAL A 257 -11.83 1.06 2.29
N ILE A 258 -12.43 2.07 2.94
CA ILE A 258 -13.90 2.17 3.06
C ILE A 258 -14.54 2.35 1.67
N MET A 259 -13.98 3.20 0.80
CA MET A 259 -14.49 3.36 -0.57
C MET A 259 -14.56 2.06 -1.34
N SER A 260 -13.54 1.19 -1.20
CA SER A 260 -13.51 -0.08 -1.91
C SER A 260 -14.63 -1.05 -1.50
N GLN A 261 -15.38 -0.72 -0.43
CA GLN A 261 -16.51 -1.49 0.09
C GLN A 261 -17.88 -0.89 -0.26
N ILE A 262 -17.91 0.35 -0.75
CA ILE A 262 -19.16 0.98 -1.17
C ILE A 262 -19.32 0.72 -2.65
N ASN A 263 -20.50 0.22 -3.04
CA ASN A 263 -20.83 0.06 -4.46
C ASN A 263 -20.61 1.39 -5.17
N ILE A 264 -19.81 1.34 -6.23
CA ILE A 264 -19.58 2.48 -7.09
C ILE A 264 -20.95 2.88 -7.66
N PRO A 265 -21.38 4.15 -7.53
CA PRO A 265 -22.60 4.59 -8.18
C PRO A 265 -22.46 4.37 -9.68
N GLY A 266 -23.36 3.56 -10.25
CA GLY A 266 -23.48 3.36 -11.70
C GLY A 266 -23.98 4.60 -12.42
#